data_AF-A0A212UHB1-F1
#
_entry.id   AF-A0A212UHB1-F1
#
_cell.length_a   1.000
_cell.length_b   1.000
_cell.length_c   1.000
_cell.angle_alpha   90.00
_cell.angle_beta   90.00
_cell.angle_gamma   90.00
#
_symmetry.space_group_name_H-M   'P 1'
#
loop_
_entity.id
_entity.type
_entity.pdbx_description
1 polymer ?
#
loop_
_entity_poly.entity_id
_entity_poly.type
_entity_poly.pdbx_seq_one_letter_code
_entity_poly.pdbx_strand_id
1 'polypeptide(L)'
;MSIPVQNVYHLLVYAWDQLEAADQVAVTAEAEDGLLELLARVLIQGTTHLLKRGLAREYVEHEELTGRLRGKLLLADSIRQQTLPKAQAWCAFDELSHDTLPNRLLKATLYRLFTADELDRSLARELRALYYRLGDVPLQPVRDLRIFEQVRLNRNTAHYGLLLSVCQLVHEQAMLSQQTGERLFQDFARNEAQMARLFERFVRNFYHRKQQVYSVQAEQLTWGLRAQDEASQAVLPVMRTDVSLTAATGKIILDCKYYRQALVRHHARERIISAHLYQLYAYLQHGQPAKRLVPLEAILLYPVTVKAYRFGYEVAGTDHKMRVETVNLDQPWREVERELLTVIGL
;
A
#
# COMPACT_ATOMS: atom_id res chain seq x y z
N MET A 1 7.44 -9.79 18.85
CA MET A 1 8.15 -9.25 17.69
C MET A 1 7.85 -7.77 17.68
N SER A 2 8.85 -6.93 17.93
CA SER A 2 8.71 -5.47 17.87
C SER A 2 9.59 -5.03 16.72
N ILE A 3 8.98 -4.49 15.66
CA ILE A 3 9.72 -3.95 14.51
C ILE A 3 9.85 -2.45 14.75
N PRO A 4 11.03 -1.85 14.58
CA PRO A 4 11.20 -0.41 14.65
C PRO A 4 10.19 0.31 13.74
N VAL A 5 9.56 1.36 14.26
CA VAL A 5 8.50 2.09 13.53
C VAL A 5 9.00 2.65 12.20
N GLN A 6 10.27 3.09 12.15
CA GLN A 6 10.95 3.52 10.92
C GLN A 6 10.96 2.42 9.86
N ASN A 7 11.25 1.17 10.25
CA ASN A 7 11.26 0.05 9.33
C ASN A 7 9.85 -0.30 8.87
N VAL A 8 8.84 -0.22 9.75
CA VAL A 8 7.43 -0.34 9.35
C VAL A 8 7.04 0.71 8.31
N TYR A 9 7.48 1.95 8.49
CA TYR A 9 7.27 3.01 7.51
C TYR A 9 7.92 2.70 6.16
N HIS A 10 9.16 2.21 6.15
CA HIS A 10 9.79 1.75 4.91
C HIS A 10 8.99 0.62 4.23
N LEU A 11 8.55 -0.39 4.98
CA LEU A 11 7.70 -1.46 4.43
C LEU A 11 6.44 -0.89 3.75
N LEU A 12 5.78 0.08 4.39
CA LEU A 12 4.60 0.75 3.86
C LEU A 12 4.90 1.53 2.58
N VAL A 13 5.96 2.35 2.58
CA VAL A 13 6.38 3.15 1.42
C VAL A 13 6.66 2.28 0.20
N TYR A 14 7.37 1.17 0.40
CA TYR A 14 7.62 0.19 -0.67
C TYR A 14 6.34 -0.52 -1.10
N ALA A 15 5.52 -1.01 -0.16
CA ALA A 15 4.29 -1.74 -0.48
C ALA A 15 3.24 -0.89 -1.24
N TRP A 16 3.25 0.43 -1.01
CA TRP A 16 2.43 1.41 -1.74
C TRP A 16 3.09 1.93 -3.02
N ASP A 17 4.34 1.58 -3.28
CA ASP A 17 5.15 2.05 -4.40
C ASP A 17 5.28 3.60 -4.44
N GLN A 18 5.55 4.20 -3.27
CA GLN A 18 5.56 5.66 -3.07
C GLN A 18 6.95 6.22 -2.67
N LEU A 19 8.04 5.56 -3.08
CA LEU A 19 9.42 5.93 -2.71
C LEU A 19 9.76 7.38 -3.06
N GLU A 20 9.50 7.81 -4.29
CA GLU A 20 9.81 9.17 -4.76
C GLU A 20 9.06 10.24 -3.97
N ALA A 21 7.82 9.95 -3.56
CA ALA A 21 7.03 10.85 -2.73
C ALA A 21 7.53 10.85 -1.28
N ALA A 22 7.98 9.71 -0.75
CA ALA A 22 8.55 9.62 0.59
C ALA A 22 9.87 10.40 0.71
N ASP A 23 10.73 10.33 -0.31
CA ASP A 23 11.99 11.08 -0.36
C ASP A 23 11.75 12.60 -0.32
N GLN A 24 10.66 13.09 -0.91
CA GLN A 24 10.27 14.50 -0.87
C GLN A 24 9.72 14.94 0.49
N VAL A 25 9.16 14.00 1.25
CA VAL A 25 8.48 14.30 2.51
C VAL A 25 9.46 14.27 3.69
N ALA A 26 10.69 13.73 3.55
CA ALA A 26 11.83 13.90 4.47
C ALA A 26 11.49 13.83 5.98
N VAL A 27 10.77 12.77 6.39
CA VAL A 27 10.40 12.55 7.79
C VAL A 27 11.43 11.66 8.47
N THR A 28 11.96 12.11 9.59
CA THR A 28 12.71 11.27 10.53
C THR A 28 11.80 10.92 11.70
N ALA A 29 11.66 9.63 12.02
CA ALA A 29 10.99 9.26 13.27
C ALA A 29 11.90 9.56 14.46
N GLU A 30 11.33 10.11 15.52
CA GLU A 30 12.00 10.25 16.81
C GLU A 30 12.04 8.89 17.53
N ALA A 31 12.97 8.72 18.48
CA ALA A 31 13.20 7.42 19.13
C ALA A 31 11.99 6.90 19.93
N GLU A 32 11.09 7.80 20.32
CA GLU A 32 9.88 7.50 21.10
C GLU A 32 8.60 7.49 20.24
N ASP A 33 8.69 7.82 18.94
CA ASP A 33 7.52 7.91 18.08
C ASP A 33 6.87 6.52 17.88
N GLY A 34 5.57 6.43 18.13
CA GLY A 34 4.74 5.34 17.63
C GLY A 34 4.43 5.49 16.15
N LEU A 35 3.76 4.49 15.57
CA LEU A 35 3.38 4.53 14.16
C LEU A 35 2.38 5.67 13.88
N LEU A 36 1.50 5.97 14.82
CA LEU A 36 0.53 7.06 14.70
C LEU A 36 1.24 8.42 14.57
N GLU A 37 2.22 8.69 15.43
CA GLU A 37 3.00 9.92 15.46
C GLU A 37 3.80 10.07 14.16
N LEU A 38 4.44 8.98 13.71
CA LEU A 38 5.19 9.01 12.46
C LEU A 38 4.28 9.33 11.26
N LEU A 39 3.13 8.67 11.15
CA LEU A 39 2.17 8.92 10.07
C LEU A 39 1.57 10.33 10.14
N ALA A 40 1.34 10.86 11.35
CA ALA A 40 0.92 12.24 11.55
C ALA A 40 1.98 13.23 11.03
N ARG A 41 3.27 13.01 11.34
CA ARG A 41 4.37 13.84 10.81
C ARG A 41 4.47 13.78 9.28
N VAL A 42 4.29 12.59 8.69
CA VAL A 42 4.23 12.41 7.22
C VAL A 42 3.09 13.24 6.63
N LEU A 43 1.90 13.21 7.24
CA LEU A 43 0.77 14.02 6.79
C LEU A 43 1.02 15.52 6.98
N ILE A 44 1.63 15.95 8.09
CA ILE A 44 1.95 17.36 8.35
C ILE A 44 2.90 17.89 7.27
N GLN A 45 4.03 17.20 7.06
CA GLN A 45 5.06 17.63 6.13
C GLN A 45 4.55 17.54 4.68
N GLY A 46 3.90 16.43 4.33
CA GLY A 46 3.32 16.25 3.00
C GLY A 46 2.21 17.24 2.69
N THR A 47 1.28 17.51 3.61
CA THR A 47 0.24 18.53 3.40
C THR A 47 0.83 19.93 3.33
N THR A 48 1.86 20.23 4.11
CA THR A 48 2.57 21.50 4.01
C THR A 48 3.22 21.67 2.64
N HIS A 49 3.81 20.60 2.09
CA HIS A 49 4.34 20.59 0.74
C HIS A 49 3.23 20.74 -0.31
N LEU A 50 2.09 20.05 -0.16
CA LEU A 50 0.92 20.19 -1.03
C LEU A 50 0.44 21.64 -1.09
N LEU A 51 0.30 22.30 0.06
CA LEU A 51 -0.18 23.68 0.12
C LEU A 51 0.80 24.67 -0.53
N LYS A 52 2.10 24.37 -0.54
CA LYS A 52 3.11 25.18 -1.24
C LYS A 52 3.07 24.97 -2.76
N ARG A 53 2.83 23.72 -3.21
CA ARG A 53 2.76 23.36 -4.62
C ARG A 53 1.42 23.74 -5.28
N GLY A 54 0.36 23.80 -4.48
CA GLY A 54 -1.01 24.04 -4.91
C GLY A 54 -1.84 22.76 -4.84
N LEU A 55 -3.06 22.89 -4.30
CA LEU A 55 -3.99 21.78 -4.19
C LEU A 55 -4.51 21.34 -5.55
N ALA A 56 -4.90 20.06 -5.64
CA ALA A 56 -5.65 19.53 -6.77
C ALA A 56 -6.94 20.34 -6.98
N ARG A 57 -7.22 20.67 -8.23
CA ARG A 57 -8.38 21.44 -8.65
C ARG A 57 -9.08 20.75 -9.79
N GLU A 58 -10.40 20.78 -9.77
CA GLU A 58 -11.25 20.22 -10.83
C GLU A 58 -12.23 21.30 -11.29
N TYR A 59 -12.62 21.22 -12.56
CA TYR A 59 -13.67 22.06 -13.11
C TYR A 59 -15.02 21.48 -12.70
N VAL A 60 -15.81 22.29 -12.02
CA VAL A 60 -17.19 21.97 -11.65
C VAL A 60 -18.10 22.84 -12.49
N GLU A 61 -19.00 22.21 -13.24
CA GLU A 61 -20.02 22.91 -14.00
C GLU A 61 -20.98 23.60 -13.03
N HIS A 62 -21.15 24.90 -13.22
CA HIS A 62 -22.00 25.73 -12.39
C HIS A 62 -23.04 26.41 -13.28
N GLU A 63 -24.31 26.25 -12.92
CA GLU A 63 -25.43 26.95 -13.55
C GLU A 63 -25.94 28.03 -12.60
N GLU A 64 -25.97 29.28 -13.05
CA GLU A 64 -26.53 30.38 -12.26
C GLU A 64 -27.38 31.34 -13.10
N LEU A 65 -28.34 31.96 -12.44
CA LEU A 65 -29.07 33.11 -12.97
C LEU A 65 -28.27 34.38 -12.67
N THR A 66 -27.71 35.00 -13.69
CA THR A 66 -26.79 36.13 -13.53
C THR A 66 -27.13 37.27 -14.49
N GLY A 67 -26.81 38.50 -14.06
CA GLY A 67 -26.93 39.70 -14.91
C GLY A 67 -25.72 39.92 -15.84
N ARG A 68 -24.71 39.05 -15.77
CA ARG A 68 -23.50 39.11 -16.58
C ARG A 68 -23.37 37.83 -17.39
N LEU A 69 -23.19 37.94 -18.70
CA LEU A 69 -22.97 36.77 -19.54
C LEU A 69 -21.59 36.17 -19.26
N ARG A 70 -21.56 34.92 -18.81
CA ARG A 70 -20.34 34.13 -18.53
C ARG A 70 -20.53 32.71 -19.04
N GLY A 71 -19.55 32.18 -19.77
CA GLY A 71 -19.63 30.82 -20.32
C GLY A 71 -20.77 30.62 -21.33
N LYS A 72 -21.46 29.48 -21.23
CA LYS A 72 -22.53 29.05 -22.13
C LYS A 72 -23.88 29.60 -21.67
N LEU A 73 -24.52 30.39 -22.53
CA LEU A 73 -25.88 30.89 -22.29
C LEU A 73 -26.91 29.75 -22.44
N LEU A 74 -27.67 29.49 -21.38
CA LEU A 74 -28.80 28.56 -21.37
C LEU A 74 -30.07 29.30 -21.83
N LEU A 75 -30.16 29.50 -23.15
CA LEU A 75 -31.27 30.25 -23.78
C LEU A 75 -32.64 29.65 -23.46
N ALA A 76 -32.77 28.32 -23.49
CA ALA A 76 -34.03 27.63 -23.26
C ALA A 76 -34.58 27.95 -21.86
N ASP A 77 -33.75 27.86 -20.83
CA ASP A 77 -34.17 28.13 -19.44
C ASP A 77 -34.40 29.62 -19.19
N SER A 78 -33.60 30.48 -19.81
CA SER A 78 -33.78 31.94 -19.74
C SER A 78 -35.09 32.41 -20.37
N ILE A 79 -35.50 31.81 -21.49
CA ILE A 79 -36.78 32.09 -22.13
C ILE A 79 -37.93 31.50 -21.31
N ARG A 80 -37.82 30.23 -20.89
CA ARG A 80 -38.85 29.52 -20.11
C ARG A 80 -39.18 30.26 -18.81
N GLN A 81 -38.17 30.80 -18.13
CA GLN A 81 -38.34 31.51 -16.86
C GLN A 81 -38.47 33.04 -17.01
N GLN A 82 -38.52 33.55 -18.24
CA GLN A 82 -38.68 34.98 -18.55
C GLN A 82 -37.67 35.90 -17.83
N THR A 83 -36.40 35.48 -17.79
CA THR A 83 -35.35 36.23 -17.08
C THR A 83 -34.71 37.32 -17.96
N LEU A 84 -34.70 37.14 -19.28
CA LEU A 84 -34.09 38.08 -20.23
C LEU A 84 -34.63 39.52 -20.12
N PRO A 85 -35.96 39.76 -19.96
CA PRO A 85 -36.48 41.12 -19.77
C PRO A 85 -35.99 41.80 -18.48
N LYS A 86 -35.53 41.02 -17.49
CA LYS A 86 -34.94 41.53 -16.24
C LYS A 86 -33.43 41.75 -16.35
N ALA A 87 -32.88 41.68 -17.57
CA ALA A 87 -31.44 41.71 -17.85
C ALA A 87 -30.67 40.61 -17.08
N GLN A 88 -31.30 39.45 -16.90
CA GLN A 88 -30.69 38.27 -16.29
C GLN A 88 -30.80 37.09 -17.25
N ALA A 89 -29.82 36.20 -17.24
CA ALA A 89 -29.85 34.99 -18.03
C ALA A 89 -29.25 33.81 -17.26
N TRP A 90 -29.80 32.62 -17.49
CA TRP A 90 -29.21 31.38 -17.03
C TRP A 90 -27.96 31.10 -17.83
N CYS A 91 -26.84 30.96 -17.14
CA CYS A 91 -25.54 30.69 -17.73
C CYS A 91 -24.92 29.46 -17.07
N ALA A 92 -24.35 28.57 -17.88
CA ALA A 92 -23.52 27.44 -17.46
C ALA A 92 -22.05 27.77 -17.71
N PHE A 93 -21.21 27.67 -16.68
CA PHE A 93 -19.77 27.85 -16.82
C PHE A 93 -19.02 26.96 -15.85
N ASP A 94 -17.78 26.63 -16.21
CA ASP A 94 -16.91 25.85 -15.35
C ASP A 94 -16.18 26.75 -14.35
N GLU A 95 -16.27 26.40 -13.06
CA GLU A 95 -15.47 27.00 -12.02
C GLU A 95 -14.40 26.04 -11.52
N LEU A 96 -13.21 26.58 -11.30
CA LEU A 96 -12.09 25.81 -10.79
C LEU A 96 -12.21 25.70 -9.27
N SER A 97 -12.50 24.50 -8.77
CA SER A 97 -12.75 24.24 -7.36
C SER A 97 -11.65 23.38 -6.72
N HIS A 98 -11.31 23.68 -5.47
CA HIS A 98 -10.49 22.80 -4.62
C HIS A 98 -11.29 21.62 -4.07
N ASP A 99 -12.59 21.57 -4.35
CA ASP A 99 -13.51 20.55 -3.92
C ASP A 99 -13.31 19.23 -4.71
N THR A 100 -12.16 18.60 -4.50
CA THR A 100 -11.77 17.35 -5.16
C THR A 100 -11.77 16.21 -4.14
N LEU A 101 -12.02 14.99 -4.60
CA LEU A 101 -12.03 13.82 -3.72
C LEU A 101 -10.71 13.65 -2.93
N PRO A 102 -9.51 13.79 -3.54
CA PRO A 102 -8.24 13.73 -2.79
C PRO A 102 -8.16 14.75 -1.65
N ASN A 103 -8.60 15.99 -1.89
CA ASN A 103 -8.57 17.04 -0.87
C ASN A 103 -9.58 16.78 0.25
N ARG A 104 -10.78 16.30 -0.09
CA ARG A 104 -11.80 15.93 0.90
C ARG A 104 -11.31 14.81 1.82
N LEU A 105 -10.70 13.77 1.24
CA LEU A 105 -10.13 12.64 2.00
C LEU A 105 -9.02 13.11 2.92
N LEU A 106 -8.09 13.92 2.41
CA LEU A 106 -7.03 14.52 3.22
C LEU A 106 -7.61 15.33 4.38
N LYS A 107 -8.56 16.24 4.11
CA LYS A 107 -9.20 17.07 5.15
C LYS A 107 -9.91 16.21 6.20
N ALA A 108 -10.58 15.14 5.79
CA ALA A 108 -11.25 14.21 6.68
C ALA A 108 -10.27 13.43 7.58
N THR A 109 -9.12 13.03 7.04
CA THR A 109 -8.06 12.37 7.80
C THR A 109 -7.43 13.32 8.81
N LEU A 110 -7.10 14.55 8.40
CA LEU A 110 -6.57 15.57 9.33
C LEU A 110 -7.54 15.79 10.49
N TYR A 111 -8.83 15.96 10.18
CA TYR A 111 -9.89 16.09 11.18
C TYR A 111 -9.88 14.94 12.18
N ARG A 112 -9.91 13.71 11.68
CA ARG A 112 -9.93 12.50 12.52
C ARG A 112 -8.73 12.43 13.46
N LEU A 113 -7.53 12.71 12.94
CA LEU A 113 -6.29 12.59 13.71
C LEU A 113 -6.17 13.64 14.81
N PHE A 114 -6.48 14.92 14.55
CA PHE A 114 -6.37 15.93 15.62
C PHE A 114 -7.48 15.82 16.66
N THR A 115 -8.58 15.11 16.36
CA THR A 115 -9.64 14.79 17.34
C THR A 115 -9.39 13.47 18.07
N ALA A 116 -8.34 12.71 17.74
CA ALA A 116 -7.99 11.49 18.43
C ALA A 116 -7.28 11.83 19.75
N ASP A 117 -7.71 11.20 20.85
CA ASP A 117 -7.15 11.44 22.18
C ASP A 117 -5.75 10.84 22.34
N GLU A 118 -5.40 9.87 21.50
CA GLU A 118 -4.12 9.15 21.56
C GLU A 118 -2.95 9.89 20.94
N LEU A 119 -3.20 10.89 20.09
CA LEU A 119 -2.15 11.63 19.39
C LEU A 119 -1.54 12.71 20.28
N ASP A 120 -0.22 12.89 20.19
CA ASP A 120 0.46 13.97 20.89
C ASP A 120 -0.15 15.36 20.58
N ARG A 121 -0.24 16.19 21.62
CA ARG A 121 -0.92 17.50 21.56
C ARG A 121 -0.22 18.47 20.61
N SER A 122 1.10 18.41 20.44
CA SER A 122 1.81 19.27 19.51
C SER A 122 1.45 18.90 18.07
N LEU A 123 1.47 17.61 17.74
CA LEU A 123 1.10 17.09 16.42
C LEU A 123 -0.37 17.38 16.10
N ALA A 124 -1.28 17.17 17.06
CA ALA A 124 -2.70 17.48 16.89
C ALA A 124 -2.94 18.96 16.56
N ARG A 125 -2.21 19.87 17.22
CA ARG A 125 -2.29 21.32 16.95
C ARG A 125 -1.80 21.67 15.54
N GLU A 126 -0.72 21.05 15.07
CA GLU A 126 -0.21 21.26 13.71
C GLU A 126 -1.18 20.74 12.64
N LEU A 127 -1.71 19.53 12.82
CA LEU A 127 -2.75 18.97 11.95
C LEU A 127 -4.00 19.86 11.90
N ARG A 128 -4.43 20.39 13.05
CA ARG A 128 -5.56 21.32 13.15
C ARG A 128 -5.31 22.62 12.38
N ALA A 129 -4.09 23.16 12.45
CA ALA A 129 -3.73 24.34 11.68
C ALA A 129 -3.81 24.07 10.17
N LEU A 130 -3.31 22.91 9.71
CA LEU A 130 -3.40 22.49 8.31
C LEU A 130 -4.85 22.25 7.87
N TYR A 131 -5.68 21.67 8.72
CA TYR A 131 -7.11 21.49 8.45
C TYR A 131 -7.82 22.80 8.13
N TYR A 132 -7.57 23.87 8.89
CA TYR A 132 -8.17 25.19 8.63
C TYR A 132 -7.64 25.85 7.37
N ARG A 133 -6.41 25.55 6.93
CA ARG A 133 -5.87 26.00 5.64
C ARG A 133 -6.56 25.36 4.44
N LEU A 134 -7.28 24.25 4.64
CA LEU A 134 -8.15 23.62 3.64
C LEU A 134 -9.58 24.19 3.71
N GLY A 135 -9.75 25.48 4.02
CA GLY A 135 -11.04 26.12 4.28
C GLY A 135 -12.09 25.89 3.18
N ASP A 136 -11.67 26.01 1.92
CA ASP A 136 -12.53 25.89 0.73
C ASP A 136 -12.92 24.45 0.38
N VAL A 137 -12.38 23.46 1.08
CA VAL A 137 -12.67 22.03 0.85
C VAL A 137 -13.77 21.61 1.84
N PRO A 138 -14.91 21.06 1.41
CA PRO A 138 -15.92 20.58 2.34
C PRO A 138 -15.41 19.38 3.15
N LEU A 139 -15.80 19.31 4.43
CA LEU A 139 -15.53 18.14 5.25
C LEU A 139 -16.50 17.02 4.87
N GLN A 140 -15.97 15.89 4.41
CA GLN A 140 -16.74 14.69 4.11
C GLN A 140 -16.28 13.52 5.00
N PRO A 141 -17.11 13.04 5.95
CA PRO A 141 -16.76 11.88 6.75
C PRO A 141 -16.59 10.63 5.89
N VAL A 142 -15.47 9.92 6.09
CA VAL A 142 -15.21 8.62 5.44
C VAL A 142 -15.93 7.52 6.22
N ARG A 143 -16.97 6.95 5.61
CA ARG A 143 -17.76 5.83 6.16
C ARG A 143 -17.41 4.48 5.54
N ASP A 144 -16.80 4.49 4.37
CA ASP A 144 -16.48 3.31 3.58
C ASP A 144 -15.12 3.50 2.90
N LEU A 145 -14.22 2.53 3.05
CA LEU A 145 -12.88 2.58 2.48
C LEU A 145 -12.86 2.47 0.95
N ARG A 146 -13.93 1.95 0.32
CA ARG A 146 -14.06 1.88 -1.14
C ARG A 146 -14.03 3.25 -1.81
N ILE A 147 -14.26 4.33 -1.05
CA ILE A 147 -14.10 5.69 -1.57
C ILE A 147 -12.68 5.99 -2.05
N PHE A 148 -11.65 5.37 -1.45
CA PHE A 148 -10.26 5.55 -1.88
C PHE A 148 -10.00 4.95 -3.27
N GLU A 149 -10.74 3.90 -3.65
CA GLU A 149 -10.62 3.26 -4.97
C GLU A 149 -11.18 4.14 -6.11
N GLN A 150 -12.02 5.11 -5.78
CA GLN A 150 -12.57 6.07 -6.72
C GLN A 150 -11.56 7.16 -7.09
N VAL A 151 -10.49 7.32 -6.30
CA VAL A 151 -9.46 8.31 -6.62
C VAL A 151 -8.67 7.86 -7.86
N ARG A 152 -8.57 8.76 -8.83
CA ARG A 152 -7.77 8.60 -10.04
C ARG A 152 -6.68 9.66 -10.04
N LEU A 153 -5.46 9.26 -9.70
CA LEU A 153 -4.31 10.15 -9.75
C LEU A 153 -3.75 10.18 -11.18
N ASN A 154 -3.45 11.38 -11.66
CA ASN A 154 -2.76 11.61 -12.92
C ASN A 154 -1.35 12.12 -12.63
N ARG A 155 -0.55 12.40 -13.68
CA ARG A 155 0.82 12.89 -13.52
C ARG A 155 0.92 14.18 -12.67
N ASN A 156 -0.10 15.03 -12.71
CA ASN A 156 -0.13 16.28 -11.96
C ASN A 156 -0.50 16.07 -10.48
N THR A 157 -1.31 15.06 -10.18
CA THR A 157 -1.75 14.72 -8.81
C THR A 157 -1.02 13.52 -8.21
N ALA A 158 -0.05 12.93 -8.89
CA ALA A 158 0.71 11.76 -8.43
C ALA A 158 1.33 11.93 -7.04
N HIS A 159 1.73 13.16 -6.71
CA HIS A 159 2.31 13.54 -5.43
C HIS A 159 1.33 13.44 -4.23
N TYR A 160 0.02 13.24 -4.47
CA TYR A 160 -0.95 12.88 -3.43
C TYR A 160 -0.86 11.40 -3.02
N GLY A 161 -0.23 10.53 -3.83
CA GLY A 161 -0.27 9.08 -3.67
C GLY A 161 0.14 8.59 -2.28
N LEU A 162 1.28 9.06 -1.77
CA LEU A 162 1.73 8.73 -0.42
C LEU A 162 0.72 9.18 0.64
N LEU A 163 0.26 10.44 0.57
CA LEU A 163 -0.62 11.00 1.58
C LEU A 163 -1.97 10.30 1.60
N LEU A 164 -2.53 9.96 0.43
CA LEU A 164 -3.76 9.21 0.33
C LEU A 164 -3.60 7.77 0.84
N SER A 165 -2.43 7.15 0.63
CA SER A 165 -2.14 5.82 1.19
C SER A 165 -2.10 5.86 2.72
N VAL A 166 -1.49 6.91 3.29
CA VAL A 166 -1.51 7.15 4.75
C VAL A 166 -2.93 7.43 5.24
N CYS A 167 -3.70 8.26 4.52
CA CYS A 167 -5.09 8.55 4.85
C CYS A 167 -5.93 7.27 4.88
N GLN A 168 -5.80 6.42 3.85
CA GLN A 168 -6.50 5.14 3.78
C GLN A 168 -6.17 4.25 4.96
N LEU A 169 -4.87 4.12 5.31
CA LEU A 169 -4.43 3.33 6.45
C LEU A 169 -5.00 3.86 7.77
N VAL A 170 -4.97 5.18 8.00
CA VAL A 170 -5.54 5.80 9.20
C VAL A 170 -7.03 5.49 9.32
N HIS A 171 -7.79 5.60 8.22
CA HIS A 171 -9.21 5.29 8.23
C HIS A 171 -9.49 3.79 8.43
N GLU A 172 -8.68 2.90 7.83
CA GLU A 172 -8.78 1.45 8.04
C GLU A 172 -8.57 1.10 9.52
N GLN A 173 -7.50 1.61 10.14
CA GLN A 173 -7.20 1.36 11.56
C GLN A 173 -8.24 1.96 12.50
N ALA A 174 -8.75 3.16 12.18
CA ALA A 174 -9.79 3.77 13.00
C ALA A 174 -11.12 2.99 12.95
N MET A 175 -11.46 2.38 11.81
CA MET A 175 -12.64 1.52 11.71
C MET A 175 -12.48 0.22 12.51
N LEU A 176 -11.28 -0.38 12.49
CA LEU A 176 -10.97 -1.56 13.31
C LEU A 176 -11.05 -1.25 14.80
N SER A 177 -10.42 -0.15 15.22
CA SER A 177 -10.45 0.36 16.61
C SER A 177 -11.87 0.61 17.11
N GLN A 178 -12.77 1.15 16.29
CA GLN A 178 -14.18 1.34 16.67
C GLN A 178 -14.93 0.03 16.89
N GLN A 179 -14.53 -1.06 16.21
CA GLN A 179 -15.14 -2.38 16.36
C GLN A 179 -14.59 -3.13 17.58
N THR A 180 -13.28 -3.00 17.85
CA THR A 180 -12.60 -3.73 18.94
C THR A 180 -12.57 -2.95 20.26
N GLY A 181 -12.79 -1.63 20.23
CA GLY A 181 -12.60 -0.73 21.36
C GLY A 181 -11.13 -0.45 21.68
N GLU A 182 -10.21 -0.87 20.80
CA GLU A 182 -8.77 -0.67 20.96
C GLU A 182 -8.35 0.73 20.53
N ARG A 183 -7.15 1.15 20.94
CA ARG A 183 -6.57 2.43 20.52
C ARG A 183 -6.14 2.39 19.05
N LEU A 184 -6.13 3.55 18.42
CA LEU A 184 -5.64 3.71 17.04
C LEU A 184 -4.22 3.16 16.87
N PHE A 185 -4.00 2.30 15.88
CA PHE A 185 -2.73 1.62 15.59
C PHE A 185 -2.17 0.73 16.72
N GLN A 186 -2.95 0.47 17.76
CA GLN A 186 -2.59 -0.54 18.76
C GLN A 186 -2.43 -1.88 18.05
N ASP A 187 -1.30 -2.55 18.29
CA ASP A 187 -1.04 -3.90 17.77
C ASP A 187 -1.02 -4.04 16.23
N PHE A 188 -0.76 -2.96 15.46
CA PHE A 188 -0.64 -3.01 13.99
C PHE A 188 0.28 -4.15 13.50
N ALA A 189 1.47 -4.27 14.08
CA ALA A 189 2.43 -5.33 13.74
C ALA A 189 2.03 -6.74 14.23
N ARG A 190 0.98 -6.86 15.05
CA ARG A 190 0.44 -8.16 15.53
C ARG A 190 -0.69 -8.71 14.66
N ASN A 191 -1.30 -7.89 13.81
CA ASN A 191 -2.26 -8.38 12.82
C ASN A 191 -1.53 -9.15 11.70
N GLU A 192 -1.37 -10.46 11.90
CA GLU A 192 -0.58 -11.31 10.99
C GLU A 192 -1.11 -11.30 9.56
N ALA A 193 -2.43 -11.25 9.35
CA ALA A 193 -3.01 -11.22 8.01
C ALA A 193 -2.73 -9.90 7.27
N GLN A 194 -2.86 -8.76 7.96
CA GLN A 194 -2.54 -7.47 7.39
C GLN A 194 -1.05 -7.34 7.11
N MET A 195 -0.21 -7.76 8.06
CA MET A 195 1.25 -7.72 7.92
C MET A 195 1.78 -8.70 6.87
N ALA A 196 1.16 -9.86 6.68
CA ALA A 196 1.52 -10.79 5.61
C ALA A 196 1.33 -10.14 4.23
N ARG A 197 0.15 -9.54 3.98
CA ARG A 197 -0.12 -8.83 2.72
C ARG A 197 0.78 -7.62 2.53
N LEU A 198 1.09 -6.90 3.60
CA LEU A 198 2.05 -5.80 3.57
C LEU A 198 3.43 -6.29 3.17
N PHE A 199 3.93 -7.33 3.84
CA PHE A 199 5.25 -7.89 3.61
C PHE A 199 5.39 -8.47 2.20
N GLU A 200 4.38 -9.18 1.70
CA GLU A 200 4.32 -9.69 0.32
C GLU A 200 4.49 -8.55 -0.71
N ARG A 201 3.68 -7.49 -0.58
CA ARG A 201 3.75 -6.32 -1.48
C ARG A 201 5.06 -5.58 -1.35
N PHE A 202 5.57 -5.44 -0.12
CA PHE A 202 6.87 -4.86 0.16
C PHE A 202 7.98 -5.60 -0.59
N VAL A 203 8.11 -6.92 -0.40
CA VAL A 203 9.19 -7.71 -1.00
C VAL A 203 9.13 -7.63 -2.53
N ARG A 204 7.92 -7.72 -3.10
CA ARG A 204 7.71 -7.59 -4.55
C ARG A 204 8.21 -6.24 -5.08
N ASN A 205 7.75 -5.15 -4.49
CA ASN A 205 8.09 -3.81 -4.95
C ASN A 205 9.56 -3.48 -4.66
N PHE A 206 10.11 -3.97 -3.55
CA PHE A 206 11.53 -3.87 -3.22
C PHE A 206 12.40 -4.45 -4.35
N TYR A 207 12.20 -5.72 -4.71
CA TYR A 207 12.98 -6.33 -5.79
C TYR A 207 12.69 -5.71 -7.15
N HIS A 208 11.47 -5.25 -7.42
CA HIS A 208 11.19 -4.53 -8.66
C HIS A 208 12.03 -3.23 -8.78
N ARG A 209 12.30 -2.56 -7.66
CA ARG A 209 12.99 -1.26 -7.63
C ARG A 209 14.50 -1.35 -7.45
N LYS A 210 15.00 -2.34 -6.70
CA LYS A 210 16.40 -2.37 -6.20
C LYS A 210 17.35 -3.25 -7.00
N GLN A 211 16.87 -4.00 -7.98
CA GLN A 211 17.71 -4.80 -8.86
C GLN A 211 17.25 -4.69 -10.32
N GLN A 212 18.12 -5.06 -11.26
CA GLN A 212 17.88 -4.98 -12.71
C GLN A 212 18.10 -6.31 -13.44
N VAL A 213 18.44 -7.38 -12.71
CA VAL A 213 18.82 -8.69 -13.25
C VAL A 213 17.57 -9.51 -13.61
N TYR A 214 16.55 -9.44 -12.76
CA TYR A 214 15.34 -10.22 -12.84
C TYR A 214 14.14 -9.33 -13.18
N SER A 215 13.25 -9.86 -14.03
CA SER A 215 11.88 -9.37 -14.12
C SER A 215 11.09 -9.83 -12.90
N VAL A 216 10.38 -8.91 -12.25
CA VAL A 216 9.70 -9.14 -10.96
C VAL A 216 8.19 -9.03 -11.13
N GLN A 217 7.45 -10.07 -10.77
CA GLN A 217 6.00 -10.08 -10.82
C GLN A 217 5.39 -11.10 -9.86
N ALA A 218 4.10 -10.96 -9.53
CA ALA A 218 3.31 -12.10 -9.06
C ALA A 218 2.86 -12.92 -10.27
N GLU A 219 2.89 -14.24 -10.16
CA GLU A 219 2.56 -15.13 -11.27
C GLU A 219 1.44 -16.09 -10.88
N GLN A 220 0.53 -16.36 -11.81
CA GLN A 220 -0.42 -17.46 -11.68
C GLN A 220 0.14 -18.67 -12.41
N LEU A 221 0.46 -19.72 -11.66
CA LEU A 221 0.94 -20.98 -12.17
C LEU A 221 -0.24 -21.89 -12.54
N THR A 222 -0.06 -22.68 -13.59
CA THR A 222 -1.06 -23.64 -14.04
C THR A 222 -0.78 -25.00 -13.41
N TRP A 223 -1.80 -25.59 -12.79
CA TRP A 223 -1.70 -26.96 -12.31
C TRP A 223 -1.41 -27.92 -13.47
N GLY A 224 -0.48 -28.86 -13.25
CA GLY A 224 -0.24 -29.99 -14.14
C GLY A 224 -1.33 -31.07 -14.06
N LEU A 225 -2.57 -30.67 -13.77
CA LEU A 225 -3.73 -31.54 -13.61
C LEU A 225 -4.64 -31.39 -14.83
N ARG A 226 -5.22 -32.51 -15.28
CA ARG A 226 -6.26 -32.50 -16.30
C ARG A 226 -7.60 -32.77 -15.63
N ALA A 227 -8.46 -31.76 -15.55
CA ALA A 227 -9.82 -31.93 -15.05
C ALA A 227 -10.62 -32.86 -15.98
N GLN A 228 -11.51 -33.66 -15.38
CA GLN A 228 -12.37 -34.59 -16.12
C GLN A 228 -13.60 -33.89 -16.72
N ASP A 229 -14.03 -32.80 -16.09
CA ASP A 229 -15.16 -31.96 -16.49
C ASP A 229 -14.95 -30.51 -16.04
N GLU A 230 -15.84 -29.61 -16.49
CA GLU A 230 -15.79 -28.18 -16.16
C GLU A 230 -16.02 -27.90 -14.67
N ALA A 231 -16.85 -28.71 -14.01
CA ALA A 231 -17.11 -28.57 -12.58
C ALA A 231 -15.84 -28.81 -11.75
N SER A 232 -15.07 -29.83 -12.12
CA SER A 232 -13.77 -30.17 -11.51
C SER A 232 -12.72 -29.10 -11.79
N GLN A 233 -12.73 -28.50 -12.99
CA GLN A 233 -11.84 -27.39 -13.31
C GLN A 233 -12.16 -26.14 -12.47
N ALA A 234 -13.44 -25.87 -12.24
CA ALA A 234 -13.91 -24.67 -11.53
C ALA A 234 -13.56 -24.67 -10.03
N VAL A 235 -13.36 -25.84 -9.42
CA VAL A 235 -13.02 -25.97 -7.99
C VAL A 235 -11.50 -26.01 -7.72
N LEU A 236 -10.66 -26.02 -8.76
CA LEU A 236 -9.21 -26.01 -8.59
C LEU A 236 -8.76 -24.66 -7.99
N PRO A 237 -7.97 -24.69 -6.89
CA PRO A 237 -7.47 -23.46 -6.29
C PRO A 237 -6.51 -22.75 -7.23
N VAL A 238 -6.52 -21.41 -7.22
CA VAL A 238 -5.56 -20.63 -8.01
C VAL A 238 -4.18 -20.72 -7.35
N MET A 239 -3.20 -21.25 -8.08
CA MET A 239 -1.80 -21.26 -7.63
C MET A 239 -1.14 -19.93 -8.00
N ARG A 240 -1.06 -19.01 -7.03
CA ARG A 240 -0.44 -17.70 -7.21
C ARG A 240 0.83 -17.60 -6.39
N THR A 241 1.92 -17.11 -6.97
CA THR A 241 3.16 -16.80 -6.26
C THR A 241 3.10 -15.39 -5.68
N ASP A 242 3.81 -15.20 -4.56
CA ASP A 242 3.99 -13.88 -3.97
C ASP A 242 4.96 -13.06 -4.82
N VAL A 243 6.15 -13.61 -5.09
CA VAL A 243 7.14 -12.96 -5.96
C VAL A 243 7.80 -14.00 -6.86
N SER A 244 7.74 -13.79 -8.16
CA SER A 244 8.51 -14.51 -9.17
C SER A 244 9.55 -13.56 -9.75
N LEU A 245 10.82 -13.95 -9.65
CA LEU A 245 11.98 -13.29 -10.25
C LEU A 245 12.46 -14.14 -11.43
N THR A 246 12.38 -13.62 -12.64
CA THR A 246 12.70 -14.39 -13.85
C THR A 246 13.82 -13.73 -14.63
N ALA A 247 14.85 -14.50 -14.96
CA ALA A 247 15.95 -14.12 -15.84
C ALA A 247 16.20 -15.22 -16.87
N ALA A 248 17.04 -14.94 -17.88
CA ALA A 248 17.39 -15.94 -18.89
C ALA A 248 18.18 -17.14 -18.31
N THR A 249 18.85 -16.93 -17.19
CA THR A 249 19.71 -17.91 -16.51
C THR A 249 18.99 -18.77 -15.48
N GLY A 250 17.79 -18.37 -15.03
CA GLY A 250 17.07 -19.06 -13.98
C GLY A 250 15.84 -18.30 -13.48
N LYS A 251 15.09 -18.93 -12.59
CA LYS A 251 13.89 -18.36 -11.97
C LYS A 251 13.96 -18.58 -10.45
N ILE A 252 13.54 -17.56 -9.70
CA ILE A 252 13.39 -17.63 -8.25
C ILE A 252 11.92 -17.36 -7.92
N ILE A 253 11.30 -18.23 -7.15
CA ILE A 253 9.95 -18.03 -6.61
C ILE A 253 10.09 -17.81 -5.11
N LEU A 254 9.65 -16.67 -4.61
CA LEU A 254 9.57 -16.40 -3.18
C LEU A 254 8.13 -16.55 -2.70
N ASP A 255 7.98 -17.22 -1.56
CA ASP A 255 6.76 -17.26 -0.75
C ASP A 255 7.04 -16.53 0.57
N CYS A 256 6.29 -15.46 0.82
CA CYS A 256 6.52 -14.53 1.91
C CYS A 256 5.56 -14.85 3.06
N LYS A 257 6.10 -15.14 4.24
CA LYS A 257 5.29 -15.54 5.39
C LYS A 257 5.56 -14.64 6.59
N TYR A 258 4.53 -13.99 7.12
CA TYR A 258 4.63 -13.18 8.32
C TYR A 258 4.02 -13.93 9.52
N TYR A 259 4.87 -14.40 10.43
CA TYR A 259 4.47 -15.12 11.64
C TYR A 259 5.32 -14.67 12.83
N ARG A 260 4.76 -14.70 14.04
CA ARG A 260 5.53 -14.43 15.26
C ARG A 260 6.70 -15.39 15.47
N GLN A 261 6.60 -16.62 14.95
CA GLN A 261 7.66 -17.64 14.99
C GLN A 261 7.80 -18.26 13.60
N ALA A 262 8.98 -18.15 13.00
CA ALA A 262 9.28 -18.76 11.70
C ALA A 262 9.40 -20.30 11.77
N LEU A 263 9.65 -20.86 12.95
CA LEU A 263 9.77 -22.30 13.21
C LEU A 263 8.85 -22.73 14.35
N VAL A 264 8.30 -23.94 14.25
CA VAL A 264 7.50 -24.59 15.31
C VAL A 264 8.40 -25.44 16.18
N ARG A 265 8.22 -25.38 17.51
CA ARG A 265 8.92 -26.26 18.45
C ARG A 265 8.17 -27.59 18.61
N HIS A 266 8.84 -28.70 18.32
CA HIS A 266 8.32 -30.05 18.58
C HIS A 266 9.43 -30.89 19.25
N HIS A 267 9.17 -31.42 20.45
CA HIS A 267 10.14 -32.19 21.26
C HIS A 267 11.56 -31.57 21.30
N ALA A 268 11.64 -30.30 21.73
CA ALA A 268 12.88 -29.52 21.86
C ALA A 268 13.65 -29.21 20.55
N ARG A 269 13.13 -29.58 19.37
CA ARG A 269 13.72 -29.21 18.06
C ARG A 269 12.81 -28.23 17.32
N GLU A 270 13.41 -27.22 16.72
CA GLU A 270 12.71 -26.25 15.85
C GLU A 270 12.53 -26.87 14.45
N ARG A 271 11.32 -26.80 13.89
CA ARG A 271 10.96 -27.36 12.58
C ARG A 271 10.26 -26.32 11.72
N ILE A 272 10.48 -26.40 10.41
CA ILE A 272 9.76 -25.60 9.41
C ILE A 272 8.28 -25.99 9.43
N ILE A 273 7.40 -25.01 9.24
CA ILE A 273 5.96 -25.24 9.11
C ILE A 273 5.70 -26.03 7.82
N SER A 274 5.25 -27.28 7.95
CA SER A 274 5.08 -28.21 6.82
C SER A 274 4.16 -27.69 5.73
N ALA A 275 3.11 -26.94 6.08
CA ALA A 275 2.19 -26.35 5.11
C ALA A 275 2.90 -25.41 4.12
N HIS A 276 3.84 -24.60 4.61
CA HIS A 276 4.61 -23.69 3.76
C HIS A 276 5.57 -24.46 2.86
N LEU A 277 6.18 -25.52 3.38
CA LEU A 277 7.06 -26.39 2.62
C LEU A 277 6.32 -27.08 1.46
N TYR A 278 5.11 -27.58 1.71
CA TYR A 278 4.27 -28.21 0.68
C TYR A 278 3.85 -27.22 -0.40
N GLN A 279 3.47 -26.00 -0.02
CA GLN A 279 3.15 -24.93 -0.97
C GLN A 279 4.36 -24.60 -1.87
N LEU A 280 5.54 -24.45 -1.26
CA LEU A 280 6.77 -24.16 -1.98
C LEU A 280 7.16 -25.30 -2.94
N TYR A 281 6.98 -26.55 -2.52
CA TYR A 281 7.21 -27.71 -3.36
C TYR A 281 6.25 -27.77 -4.56
N ALA A 282 4.98 -27.40 -4.36
CA ALA A 282 4.03 -27.29 -5.48
C ALA A 282 4.49 -26.23 -6.50
N TYR A 283 5.01 -25.09 -6.05
CA TYR A 283 5.60 -24.08 -6.93
C TYR A 283 6.80 -24.62 -7.71
N LEU A 284 7.64 -25.46 -7.11
CA LEU A 284 8.76 -26.07 -7.82
C LEU A 284 8.30 -27.01 -8.95
N GLN A 285 7.22 -27.76 -8.75
CA GLN A 285 6.69 -28.68 -9.75
C GLN A 285 5.99 -27.97 -10.91
N HIS A 286 5.35 -26.83 -10.66
CA HIS A 286 4.52 -26.13 -11.65
C HIS A 286 5.10 -24.78 -12.12
N GLY A 287 6.21 -24.33 -11.53
CA GLY A 287 6.83 -23.03 -11.77
C GLY A 287 7.75 -22.98 -12.99
N GLN A 288 7.99 -24.12 -13.63
CA GLN A 288 8.84 -24.22 -14.82
C GLN A 288 8.25 -23.46 -16.02
N PRO A 289 9.03 -22.64 -16.73
CA PRO A 289 8.58 -22.02 -17.97
C PRO A 289 8.26 -23.09 -19.02
N ALA A 290 7.08 -23.02 -19.64
CA ALA A 290 6.61 -24.01 -20.61
C ALA A 290 7.55 -24.23 -21.83
N LYS A 291 8.46 -23.29 -22.09
CA LYS A 291 9.35 -23.30 -23.28
C LYS A 291 10.81 -23.66 -22.97
N ARG A 292 11.24 -23.67 -21.71
CA ARG A 292 12.65 -23.89 -21.36
C ARG A 292 12.81 -24.41 -19.93
N LEU A 293 13.54 -25.53 -19.81
CA LEU A 293 14.04 -26.01 -18.53
C LEU A 293 15.17 -25.09 -18.09
N VAL A 294 14.94 -24.33 -17.02
CA VAL A 294 15.95 -23.49 -16.37
C VAL A 294 16.03 -23.87 -14.90
N PRO A 295 17.17 -23.66 -14.22
CA PRO A 295 17.24 -23.81 -12.78
C PRO A 295 16.17 -22.95 -12.11
N LEU A 296 15.39 -23.60 -11.24
CA LEU A 296 14.32 -23.00 -10.45
C LEU A 296 14.70 -23.10 -8.99
N GLU A 297 14.68 -21.97 -8.31
CA GLU A 297 14.87 -21.89 -6.88
C GLU A 297 13.58 -21.41 -6.22
N ALA A 298 13.17 -22.07 -5.15
CA ALA A 298 12.02 -21.65 -4.37
C ALA A 298 12.47 -21.25 -2.96
N ILE A 299 12.13 -20.04 -2.53
CA ILE A 299 12.58 -19.44 -1.28
C ILE A 299 11.38 -19.15 -0.40
N LEU A 300 11.40 -19.67 0.82
CA LEU A 300 10.49 -19.27 1.88
C LEU A 300 11.12 -18.12 2.66
N LEU A 301 10.52 -16.94 2.63
CA LEU A 301 11.08 -15.74 3.27
C LEU A 301 10.24 -15.31 4.48
N TYR A 302 10.87 -15.26 5.65
CA TYR A 302 10.24 -14.75 6.88
C TYR A 302 10.90 -13.47 7.39
N PRO A 303 10.13 -12.47 7.82
CA PRO A 303 10.66 -11.40 8.64
C PRO A 303 10.89 -11.89 10.07
N VAL A 304 12.02 -11.50 10.67
CA VAL A 304 12.37 -11.80 12.06
C VAL A 304 12.90 -10.54 12.76
N THR A 305 12.94 -10.53 14.09
CA THR A 305 13.56 -9.44 14.87
C THR A 305 14.62 -9.93 15.85
N VAL A 306 14.88 -11.24 15.91
CA VAL A 306 15.78 -11.81 16.94
C VAL A 306 16.67 -12.89 16.33
N LYS A 307 16.06 -13.97 15.84
CA LYS A 307 16.81 -15.16 15.39
C LYS A 307 16.63 -15.36 13.89
N ALA A 308 17.74 -15.25 13.17
CA ALA A 308 17.82 -15.55 11.74
C ALA A 308 17.93 -17.07 11.52
N TYR A 309 17.39 -17.54 10.40
CA TYR A 309 17.44 -18.92 9.96
C TYR A 309 17.78 -18.97 8.48
N ARG A 310 18.75 -19.81 8.11
CA ARG A 310 19.13 -20.04 6.72
C ARG A 310 19.27 -21.54 6.50
N PHE A 311 18.41 -22.11 5.67
CA PHE A 311 18.41 -23.53 5.32
C PHE A 311 18.36 -23.69 3.81
N GLY A 312 19.11 -24.64 3.28
CA GLY A 312 19.14 -24.95 1.86
C GLY A 312 18.96 -26.45 1.62
N TYR A 313 18.24 -26.76 0.55
CA TYR A 313 17.91 -28.12 0.13
C TYR A 313 18.01 -28.23 -1.39
N GLU A 314 18.52 -29.36 -1.87
CA GLU A 314 18.48 -29.73 -3.29
C GLU A 314 17.30 -30.66 -3.53
N VAL A 315 16.58 -30.45 -4.62
CA VAL A 315 15.48 -31.34 -5.02
C VAL A 315 16.06 -32.53 -5.76
N ALA A 316 16.00 -33.70 -5.13
CA ALA A 316 16.59 -34.92 -5.64
C ALA A 316 16.20 -35.19 -7.12
N GLY A 317 17.21 -35.43 -7.96
CA GLY A 317 17.01 -35.74 -9.38
C GLY A 317 16.75 -34.52 -10.28
N THR A 318 16.94 -33.29 -9.79
CA THR A 318 16.76 -32.05 -10.57
C THR A 318 17.82 -31.01 -10.21
N ASP A 319 17.97 -29.98 -11.05
CA ASP A 319 18.79 -28.79 -10.75
C ASP A 319 18.05 -27.76 -9.88
N HIS A 320 16.91 -28.14 -9.29
CA HIS A 320 16.09 -27.23 -8.50
C HIS A 320 16.55 -27.15 -7.05
N LYS A 321 16.39 -25.96 -6.47
CA LYS A 321 16.79 -25.67 -5.10
C LYS A 321 15.61 -25.14 -4.30
N MET A 322 15.67 -25.39 -3.01
CA MET A 322 14.73 -24.86 -2.06
C MET A 322 15.49 -24.24 -0.90
N ARG A 323 15.17 -23.00 -0.55
CA ARG A 323 15.76 -22.32 0.60
C ARG A 323 14.70 -21.81 1.56
N VAL A 324 15.07 -21.74 2.83
CA VAL A 324 14.35 -21.00 3.85
C VAL A 324 15.29 -19.90 4.33
N GLU A 325 14.87 -18.66 4.13
CA GLU A 325 15.62 -17.47 4.44
C GLU A 325 14.82 -16.59 5.40
N THR A 326 15.55 -15.77 6.17
CA THR A 326 14.96 -14.76 7.03
C THR A 326 15.56 -13.41 6.74
N VAL A 327 14.77 -12.35 6.87
CA VAL A 327 15.25 -10.97 6.90
C VAL A 327 15.05 -10.39 8.29
N ASN A 328 16.11 -9.87 8.90
CA ASN A 328 15.99 -9.18 10.17
C ASN A 328 15.41 -7.77 9.93
N LEU A 329 14.25 -7.48 10.51
CA LEU A 329 13.62 -6.16 10.45
C LEU A 329 13.94 -5.29 11.66
N ASP A 330 14.72 -5.78 12.62
CA ASP A 330 15.20 -5.02 13.78
C ASP A 330 16.68 -4.64 13.61
N GLN A 331 16.96 -3.95 12.52
CA GLN A 331 18.29 -3.44 12.16
C GLN A 331 18.16 -2.17 11.29
N PRO A 332 19.24 -1.38 11.10
CA PRO A 332 19.19 -0.21 10.22
C PRO A 332 18.69 -0.56 8.82
N TRP A 333 17.87 0.31 8.22
CA TRP A 333 17.21 0.01 6.93
C TRP A 333 18.19 -0.45 5.83
N ARG A 334 19.37 0.16 5.75
CA ARG A 334 20.42 -0.24 4.77
C ARG A 334 20.84 -1.70 4.89
N GLU A 335 20.87 -2.23 6.11
CA GLU A 335 21.18 -3.64 6.37
C GLU A 335 20.03 -4.56 5.95
N VAL A 336 18.78 -4.12 6.15
CA VAL A 336 17.59 -4.81 5.64
C VAL A 336 17.66 -4.92 4.12
N GLU A 337 17.98 -3.81 3.43
CA GLU A 337 18.10 -3.81 1.97
C GLU A 337 19.21 -4.77 1.50
N ARG A 338 20.37 -4.74 2.16
CA ARG A 338 21.50 -5.62 1.85
C ARG A 338 21.13 -7.09 2.04
N GLU A 339 20.49 -7.44 3.14
CA GLU A 339 20.09 -8.82 3.43
C GLU A 339 19.09 -9.35 2.39
N LEU A 340 18.12 -8.53 1.97
CA LEU A 340 17.20 -8.91 0.89
C LEU A 340 17.91 -9.13 -0.45
N LEU A 341 18.86 -8.28 -0.84
CA LEU A 341 19.63 -8.51 -2.07
C LEU A 341 20.45 -9.81 -1.98
N THR A 342 21.05 -10.08 -0.83
CA THR A 342 21.78 -11.34 -0.60
C THR A 342 20.87 -12.58 -0.70
N VAL A 343 19.59 -12.48 -0.32
CA VAL A 343 18.62 -13.59 -0.48
C VAL A 343 18.55 -14.07 -1.93
N ILE A 344 18.69 -13.17 -2.92
CA ILE A 344 18.65 -13.53 -4.35
C ILE A 344 20.03 -13.63 -5.00
N GLY A 345 21.10 -13.59 -4.18
CA GLY A 345 22.48 -13.72 -4.63
C GLY A 345 23.09 -12.45 -5.23
N LEU A 346 22.57 -11.27 -4.87
CA LEU A 346 23.08 -9.96 -5.29
C LEU A 346 23.75 -9.17 -4.17
#